data_AF-A0A838QXX8-F1
#
_entry.id   AF-A0A838QXX8-F1
#
_cell.length_a   1.000
_cell.length_b   1.000
_cell.length_c   1.000
_cell.angle_alpha   90.00
_cell.angle_beta   90.00
_cell.angle_gamma   90.00
#
_symmetry.space_group_name_H-M   'P 1'
#
loop_
_entity.id
_entity.type
_entity.pdbx_description
1 polymer ?
#
loop_
_entity_poly.entity_id
_entity_poly.type
_entity_poly.pdbx_seq_one_letter_code
_entity_poly.pdbx_strand_id
1 'polypeptide(L)'
;MTTSDSATAPDHRDWALPALLAILALYAASFAWGLPQRWTATAVAGHADTDHADAEPTATDEAHAPAPPPMWTVIPFVLLLAAIAVLPLIHRTEHWWESNLNRFLVAAGLAVVALAYYAFLHDEAIEAHWPGHSVVEATGATVEVGFVKAVLANAILSEYIPFIVLLFSLYTIAGGIRITGDLEATPTTNTAFMAVGGLLASLIGTTGAAMVLIRPLLETNRERKHVPHTVVFFIFIVCNCGGCLLPIGDPPLFLGYLQGVSFTWTLGLWPEWLFVNGMLLAVYWLMDQYYHYPRETLRDIERDVTQIRRLQFSGIAINGTLLISIVLAVAFLDPSRAVAGTNWHPWIYFREAVQLGLVALSLLLGPKKPRRENGFNYDAIIEVAALFIGIFICMQPALQILNANGAYLVERFDMGPGKFFWATG
;
A
#
# COMPACT_ATOMS: atom_id res chain seq x y z
N MET A 1 -14.02 21.39 -42.89
CA MET A 1 -15.13 20.41 -42.92
C MET A 1 -14.49 19.05 -42.77
N THR A 2 -14.60 18.31 -41.69
CA THR A 2 -15.61 18.25 -40.63
C THR A 2 -14.92 17.93 -39.31
N THR A 3 -15.20 18.76 -38.31
CA THR A 3 -14.99 18.51 -36.88
C THR A 3 -15.78 17.26 -36.49
N SER A 4 -15.11 16.17 -36.12
CA SER A 4 -15.75 15.03 -35.46
C SER A 4 -15.41 15.06 -33.97
N ASP A 5 -16.37 15.55 -33.21
CA ASP A 5 -16.71 15.14 -31.85
C ASP A 5 -15.53 14.84 -30.91
N SER A 6 -15.10 15.89 -30.21
CA SER A 6 -14.62 15.73 -28.84
C SER A 6 -15.76 15.12 -28.02
N ALA A 7 -15.75 13.80 -27.88
CA ALA A 7 -16.54 13.10 -26.89
C ALA A 7 -16.30 13.78 -25.53
N THR A 8 -17.29 14.55 -25.09
CA THR A 8 -17.41 15.00 -23.72
C THR A 8 -17.52 13.74 -22.86
N ALA A 9 -16.39 13.28 -22.34
CA ALA A 9 -16.35 12.28 -21.28
C ALA A 9 -17.33 12.73 -20.19
N PRO A 10 -18.13 11.80 -19.63
CA PRO A 10 -19.19 12.15 -18.70
C PRO A 10 -18.61 12.97 -17.55
N ASP A 11 -19.27 14.08 -17.25
CA ASP A 11 -19.06 14.93 -16.08
C ASP A 11 -19.42 14.09 -14.86
N HIS A 12 -18.51 13.21 -14.42
CA HIS A 12 -18.63 12.53 -13.14
C HIS A 12 -18.70 13.64 -12.09
N ARG A 13 -19.89 13.87 -11.54
CA ARG A 13 -20.05 14.64 -10.29
C ARG A 13 -19.02 14.08 -9.32
N ASP A 14 -17.99 14.87 -9.03
CA ASP A 14 -16.91 14.51 -8.11
C ASP A 14 -17.50 14.30 -6.71
N TRP A 15 -18.02 13.10 -6.46
CA TRP A 15 -18.58 12.66 -5.18
C TRP A 15 -17.48 12.53 -4.11
N ALA A 16 -16.23 12.41 -4.54
CA ALA A 16 -15.08 12.24 -3.67
C ALA A 16 -14.91 13.44 -2.73
N LEU A 17 -14.98 14.68 -3.23
CA LEU A 17 -14.82 15.87 -2.41
C LEU A 17 -15.90 16.01 -1.30
N PRO A 18 -17.22 15.92 -1.59
CA PRO A 18 -18.22 15.98 -0.53
C PRO A 18 -18.12 14.79 0.43
N ALA A 19 -17.76 13.58 -0.04
CA ALA A 19 -17.52 12.44 0.84
C ALA A 19 -16.33 12.70 1.79
N LEU A 20 -15.22 13.26 1.29
CA LEU A 20 -14.07 13.64 2.10
C LEU A 20 -14.43 14.68 3.16
N LEU A 21 -15.16 15.72 2.77
CA LEU A 21 -15.61 16.75 3.70
C LEU A 21 -16.55 16.18 4.77
N ALA A 22 -17.41 15.23 4.41
CA ALA A 22 -18.27 14.54 5.36
C ALA A 22 -17.48 13.69 6.36
N ILE A 23 -16.46 12.94 5.90
CA ILE A 23 -15.57 12.15 6.77
C ILE A 23 -14.78 13.07 7.71
N LEU A 24 -14.22 14.17 7.20
CA LEU A 24 -13.50 15.15 7.99
C LEU A 24 -14.41 15.84 9.03
N ALA A 25 -15.65 16.15 8.64
CA ALA A 25 -16.64 16.70 9.57
C ALA A 25 -17.04 15.69 10.65
N LEU A 26 -17.18 14.41 10.30
CA LEU A 26 -17.45 13.34 11.27
C LEU A 26 -16.30 13.20 12.26
N TYR A 27 -15.05 13.22 11.77
CA TYR A 27 -13.87 13.20 12.64
C TYR A 27 -13.83 14.44 13.54
N ALA A 28 -14.09 15.64 13.01
CA ALA A 28 -14.15 16.88 13.80
C ALA A 28 -15.26 16.84 14.87
N ALA A 29 -16.42 16.25 14.56
CA ALA A 29 -17.49 16.05 15.54
C ALA A 29 -17.08 15.05 16.63
N SER A 30 -16.45 13.93 16.26
CA SER A 30 -15.91 12.96 17.21
C SER A 30 -14.83 13.56 18.11
N PHE A 31 -14.02 14.45 17.55
CA PHE A 31 -12.99 15.21 18.24
C PHE A 31 -13.58 16.19 19.26
N ALA A 32 -14.68 16.87 18.90
CA ALA A 32 -15.42 17.73 19.82
C ALA A 32 -16.02 16.95 21.00
N TRP A 33 -16.32 15.66 20.83
CA TRP A 33 -16.74 14.76 21.91
C TRP A 33 -15.59 14.11 22.69
N GLY A 34 -14.33 14.41 22.34
CA GLY A 34 -13.16 13.88 23.02
C GLY A 34 -12.86 12.40 22.73
N LEU A 35 -13.47 11.81 21.69
CA LEU A 35 -13.33 10.36 21.40
C LEU A 35 -11.90 9.99 20.98
N PRO A 36 -11.27 10.65 19.98
CA PRO A 36 -9.88 10.36 19.61
C PRO A 36 -8.91 10.45 20.79
N GLN A 37 -9.10 11.45 21.67
CA GLN A 37 -8.25 11.67 22.84
C GLN A 37 -8.40 10.53 23.85
N ARG A 38 -9.63 10.06 24.09
CA ARG A 38 -9.89 8.93 24.99
C ARG A 38 -9.30 7.63 24.43
N TRP A 39 -9.50 7.35 23.15
CA TRP A 39 -8.92 6.17 22.52
C TRP A 39 -7.40 6.19 22.58
N THR A 40 -6.78 7.35 22.31
CA THR A 40 -5.32 7.52 22.40
C THR A 40 -4.82 7.29 23.83
N ALA A 41 -5.54 7.80 24.83
CA ALA A 41 -5.19 7.54 26.23
C ALA A 41 -5.26 6.05 26.58
N THR A 42 -6.24 5.31 26.05
CA THR A 42 -6.32 3.85 26.19
C THR A 42 -5.15 3.14 25.48
N ALA A 43 -4.77 3.59 24.28
CA ALA A 43 -3.63 3.07 23.54
C ALA A 43 -2.31 3.21 24.31
N VAL A 44 -2.04 4.43 24.80
CA VAL A 44 -0.81 4.76 25.52
C VAL A 44 -0.77 4.05 26.88
N ALA A 45 -1.89 3.95 27.60
CA ALA A 45 -1.95 3.20 28.84
C ALA A 45 -1.58 1.72 28.64
N GLY A 46 -2.06 1.10 27.55
CA GLY A 46 -1.72 -0.29 27.23
C GLY A 46 -0.25 -0.51 26.86
N HIS A 47 0.44 0.49 26.29
CA HIS A 47 1.88 0.40 25.99
C HIS A 47 2.78 0.57 27.23
N ALA A 48 2.34 1.35 28.23
CA ALA A 48 3.10 1.54 29.47
C ALA A 48 3.17 0.27 30.33
N ASP A 49 2.13 -0.58 30.29
CA ASP A 49 2.13 -1.88 30.97
C ASP A 49 3.07 -2.89 30.29
N THR A 50 3.32 -2.77 28.98
CA THR A 50 4.26 -3.64 28.23
C THR A 50 5.72 -3.20 28.37
N ASP A 51 6.01 -1.88 28.39
CA ASP A 51 7.39 -1.36 28.54
C ASP A 51 7.99 -1.64 29.94
N HIS A 52 7.15 -1.88 30.95
CA HIS A 52 7.61 -2.31 32.28
C HIS A 52 7.93 -3.81 32.38
N ALA A 53 7.52 -4.62 31.39
CA ALA A 53 7.84 -6.05 31.30
C ALA A 53 9.21 -6.33 30.66
N ASP A 54 9.90 -5.31 30.12
CA ASP A 54 11.27 -5.41 29.58
C ASP A 54 12.38 -5.40 30.66
N ALA A 55 12.02 -5.40 31.95
CA ALA A 55 12.95 -5.69 33.03
C ALA A 55 13.10 -7.21 33.16
N GLU A 56 14.31 -7.72 32.90
CA GLU A 56 14.78 -9.13 33.01
C GLU A 56 13.68 -10.18 33.22
N PRO A 57 13.46 -11.15 32.31
CA PRO A 57 12.44 -12.17 32.48
C PRO A 57 12.73 -12.96 33.75
N THR A 58 12.04 -12.62 34.84
CA THR A 58 12.03 -13.45 36.02
C THR A 58 11.35 -14.76 35.64
N ALA A 59 11.97 -15.88 35.99
CA ALA A 59 11.61 -17.24 35.59
C ALA A 59 10.24 -17.74 36.10
N THR A 60 9.29 -16.82 36.35
CA THR A 60 7.95 -17.07 36.88
C THR A 60 6.84 -16.51 36.01
N ASP A 61 7.12 -15.76 34.94
CA ASP A 61 6.13 -15.31 33.96
C ASP A 61 6.13 -16.20 32.69
N GLU A 62 5.96 -17.51 32.87
CA GLU A 62 5.37 -18.38 31.82
C GLU A 62 3.84 -18.15 31.77
N ALA A 63 3.42 -16.88 31.76
CA ALA A 63 2.05 -16.52 31.44
C ALA A 63 1.81 -16.96 29.99
N HIS A 64 0.83 -17.84 29.80
CA HIS A 64 0.59 -18.56 28.56
C HIS A 64 0.42 -17.57 27.40
N ALA A 65 1.42 -17.49 26.50
CA ALA A 65 1.20 -16.91 25.19
C ALA A 65 0.05 -17.69 24.54
N PRO A 66 -1.02 -17.02 24.07
CA PRO A 66 -2.19 -17.71 23.53
C PRO A 66 -1.75 -18.65 22.40
N ALA A 67 -2.26 -19.89 22.42
CA ALA A 67 -1.83 -20.88 21.45
C ALA A 67 -2.23 -20.43 20.03
N PRO A 68 -1.32 -20.53 19.05
CA PRO A 68 -1.60 -20.04 17.70
C PRO A 68 -2.72 -20.85 17.05
N PRO A 69 -3.53 -20.22 16.18
CA PRO A 69 -4.53 -20.95 15.44
C PRO A 69 -3.87 -22.02 14.54
N PRO A 70 -4.54 -23.14 14.25
CA PRO A 70 -3.99 -24.18 13.39
C PRO A 70 -3.63 -23.65 11.99
N MET A 71 -2.56 -24.17 11.37
CA MET A 71 -2.07 -23.71 10.06
C MET A 71 -3.12 -23.71 8.94
N TRP A 72 -4.11 -24.61 8.97
CA TRP A 72 -5.16 -24.68 7.95
C TRP A 72 -6.08 -23.44 7.95
N THR A 73 -6.07 -22.65 9.02
CA THR A 73 -6.84 -21.40 9.12
C THR A 73 -6.34 -20.32 8.16
N VAL A 74 -5.15 -20.48 7.59
CA VAL A 74 -4.56 -19.60 6.56
C VAL A 74 -5.13 -19.89 5.15
N ILE A 75 -5.87 -20.99 4.96
CA ILE A 75 -6.43 -21.39 3.66
C ILE A 75 -7.25 -20.27 2.98
N PRO A 76 -8.17 -19.55 3.66
CA PRO A 76 -8.92 -18.46 3.02
C PRO A 76 -8.01 -17.36 2.46
N PHE A 77 -6.92 -17.03 3.17
CA PHE A 77 -5.94 -16.06 2.70
C PHE A 77 -5.20 -16.54 1.45
N VAL A 78 -4.72 -17.79 1.45
CA VAL A 78 -4.03 -18.39 0.29
C VAL A 78 -4.98 -18.47 -0.91
N LEU A 79 -6.23 -18.88 -0.70
CA LEU A 79 -7.24 -18.94 -1.76
C LEU A 79 -7.55 -17.55 -2.33
N LEU A 80 -7.57 -16.51 -1.49
CA LEU A 80 -7.78 -15.14 -1.95
C LEU A 80 -6.61 -14.66 -2.82
N LEU A 81 -5.37 -14.88 -2.39
CA LEU A 81 -4.18 -14.55 -3.18
C LEU A 81 -4.15 -15.34 -4.51
N ALA A 82 -4.47 -16.64 -4.47
CA ALA A 82 -4.55 -17.47 -5.66
C ALA A 82 -5.66 -16.99 -6.61
N ALA A 83 -6.81 -16.56 -6.08
CA ALA A 83 -7.89 -16.00 -6.87
C ALA A 83 -7.45 -14.72 -7.60
N ILE A 84 -6.76 -13.81 -6.90
CA ILE A 84 -6.22 -12.57 -7.48
C ILE A 84 -5.18 -12.88 -8.56
N ALA A 85 -4.32 -13.88 -8.36
CA ALA A 85 -3.27 -14.22 -9.32
C ALA A 85 -3.79 -14.97 -10.56
N VAL A 86 -4.80 -15.83 -10.39
CA VAL A 86 -5.20 -16.81 -11.43
C VAL A 86 -6.47 -16.41 -12.18
N LEU A 87 -7.49 -15.88 -11.50
CA LEU A 87 -8.79 -15.59 -12.14
C LEU A 87 -8.73 -14.54 -13.26
N PRO A 88 -7.88 -13.49 -13.20
CA PRO A 88 -7.72 -12.56 -14.33
C PRO A 88 -7.09 -13.22 -15.57
N LEU A 89 -6.29 -14.28 -15.39
CA LEU A 89 -5.55 -14.92 -16.49
C LEU A 89 -6.39 -15.98 -17.23
N ILE A 90 -7.50 -16.42 -16.64
CA ILE A 90 -8.39 -17.41 -17.24
C ILE A 90 -9.45 -16.67 -18.07
N HIS A 91 -9.41 -16.87 -19.40
CA HIS A 91 -10.35 -16.26 -20.37
C HIS A 91 -11.85 -16.40 -20.01
N ARG A 92 -12.23 -17.45 -19.27
CA ARG A 92 -13.63 -17.65 -18.83
C ARG A 92 -14.04 -16.74 -17.67
N THR A 93 -13.10 -16.29 -16.85
CA THR A 93 -13.35 -15.53 -15.63
C THR A 93 -12.85 -14.09 -15.71
N GLU A 94 -12.02 -13.74 -16.69
CA GLU A 94 -11.45 -12.39 -16.90
C GLU A 94 -12.51 -11.27 -16.83
N HIS A 95 -13.51 -11.29 -17.72
CA HIS A 95 -14.56 -10.26 -17.73
C HIS A 95 -15.45 -10.25 -16.49
N TRP A 96 -15.62 -11.41 -15.84
CA TRP A 96 -16.33 -11.46 -14.56
C TRP A 96 -15.50 -10.81 -13.46
N TRP A 97 -14.19 -11.06 -13.44
CA TRP A 97 -13.26 -10.52 -12.48
C TRP A 97 -13.04 -9.02 -12.64
N GLU A 98 -13.21 -8.44 -13.84
CA GLU A 98 -13.13 -6.98 -14.06
C GLU A 98 -14.11 -6.18 -13.18
N SER A 99 -15.22 -6.78 -12.74
CA SER A 99 -16.18 -6.11 -11.87
C SER A 99 -15.67 -5.99 -10.43
N ASN A 100 -15.57 -4.76 -9.93
CA ASN A 100 -15.26 -4.47 -8.52
C ASN A 100 -16.23 -5.15 -7.53
N LEU A 101 -17.49 -5.38 -7.92
CA LEU A 101 -18.45 -6.10 -7.10
C LEU A 101 -18.04 -7.57 -6.94
N ASN A 102 -17.62 -8.24 -8.02
CA ASN A 102 -17.24 -9.64 -7.97
C ASN A 102 -15.95 -9.85 -7.18
N ARG A 103 -14.97 -8.95 -7.36
CA ARG A 103 -13.75 -8.90 -6.53
C ARG A 103 -14.09 -8.79 -5.05
N PHE A 104 -14.97 -7.86 -4.71
CA PHE A 104 -15.45 -7.68 -3.33
C PHE A 104 -16.17 -8.92 -2.81
N LEU A 105 -17.07 -9.53 -3.60
CA LEU A 105 -17.82 -10.72 -3.17
C LEU A 105 -16.89 -11.91 -2.87
N VAL A 106 -15.84 -12.12 -3.67
CA VAL A 106 -14.84 -13.16 -3.42
C VAL A 106 -14.06 -12.87 -2.14
N ALA A 107 -13.56 -11.63 -2.01
CA ALA A 107 -12.81 -11.19 -0.84
C ALA A 107 -13.66 -11.28 0.45
N ALA A 108 -14.90 -10.79 0.42
CA ALA A 108 -15.83 -10.83 1.53
C ALA A 108 -16.27 -12.26 1.86
N GLY A 109 -16.50 -13.12 0.86
CA GLY A 109 -16.86 -14.51 1.07
C GLY A 109 -15.77 -15.29 1.84
N LEU A 110 -14.51 -15.14 1.43
CA LEU A 110 -13.37 -15.76 2.13
C LEU A 110 -13.13 -15.14 3.51
N ALA A 111 -13.33 -13.82 3.65
CA ALA A 111 -13.28 -13.15 4.95
C ALA A 111 -14.34 -13.68 5.93
N VAL A 112 -15.56 -13.93 5.46
CA VAL A 112 -16.61 -14.55 6.27
C VAL A 112 -16.23 -15.96 6.72
N VAL A 113 -15.55 -16.74 5.88
CA VAL A 113 -15.03 -18.06 6.27
C VAL A 113 -13.98 -17.93 7.38
N ALA A 114 -13.05 -16.98 7.27
CA ALA A 114 -12.06 -16.72 8.32
C ALA A 114 -12.73 -16.27 9.63
N LEU A 115 -13.72 -15.37 9.56
CA LEU A 115 -14.47 -14.92 10.75
C LEU A 115 -15.32 -16.04 11.36
N ALA A 116 -15.86 -16.95 10.54
CA ALA A 116 -16.61 -18.10 11.04
C ALA A 116 -15.72 -19.02 11.88
N TYR A 117 -14.45 -19.20 11.50
CA TYR A 117 -13.49 -19.92 12.35
C TYR A 117 -13.38 -19.27 13.74
N TYR A 118 -13.15 -17.95 13.81
CA TYR A 118 -13.08 -17.24 15.08
C TYR A 118 -14.39 -17.23 15.86
N ALA A 119 -15.53 -17.28 15.17
CA ALA A 119 -16.84 -17.26 15.81
C ALA A 119 -17.22 -18.60 16.45
N PHE A 120 -16.78 -19.72 15.87
CA PHE A 120 -17.32 -21.05 16.21
C PHE A 120 -16.28 -22.10 16.62
N LEU A 121 -15.02 -21.93 16.23
CA LEU A 121 -14.00 -22.98 16.33
C LEU A 121 -12.77 -22.56 17.15
N HIS A 122 -12.52 -21.26 17.31
CA HIS A 122 -11.41 -20.77 18.12
C HIS A 122 -11.81 -20.64 19.59
N ASP A 123 -10.95 -21.08 20.47
CA ASP A 123 -11.18 -21.20 21.92
C ASP A 123 -10.09 -20.54 22.77
N GLU A 124 -9.02 -20.06 22.15
CA GLU A 124 -7.90 -19.37 22.81
C GLU A 124 -8.10 -17.85 22.82
N ALA A 125 -7.45 -17.17 23.76
CA ALA A 125 -7.56 -15.73 23.89
C ALA A 125 -6.99 -14.98 22.67
N ILE A 126 -7.63 -13.86 22.30
CA ILE A 126 -7.21 -13.02 21.17
C ILE A 126 -6.74 -11.65 21.66
N GLU A 127 -5.55 -11.25 21.21
CA GLU A 127 -5.05 -9.89 21.37
C GLU A 127 -5.80 -8.90 20.45
N ALA A 128 -6.38 -7.87 21.03
CA ALA A 128 -6.99 -6.74 20.36
C ALA A 128 -6.10 -5.50 20.51
N HIS A 129 -5.80 -4.85 19.39
CA HIS A 129 -4.90 -3.70 19.30
C HIS A 129 -5.65 -2.37 19.21
N TRP A 130 -6.98 -2.40 19.10
CA TRP A 130 -7.82 -1.21 18.98
C TRP A 130 -8.83 -1.10 20.13
N PRO A 131 -9.03 0.09 20.74
CA PRO A 131 -8.24 1.32 20.55
C PRO A 131 -6.86 1.27 21.24
N GLY A 132 -6.58 0.22 22.01
CA GLY A 132 -5.30 -0.06 22.65
C GLY A 132 -5.17 -1.56 22.90
N HIS A 133 -4.02 -1.99 23.40
CA HIS A 133 -3.77 -3.41 23.68
C HIS A 133 -4.73 -3.94 24.76
N SER A 134 -5.42 -5.03 24.46
CA SER A 134 -6.32 -5.74 25.37
C SER A 134 -6.43 -7.20 24.96
N VAL A 135 -6.67 -8.08 25.93
CA VAL A 135 -6.86 -9.51 25.66
C VAL A 135 -8.35 -9.84 25.79
N VAL A 136 -8.90 -10.48 24.76
CA VAL A 136 -10.29 -10.97 24.74
C VAL A 136 -10.26 -12.46 25.03
N GLU A 137 -10.86 -12.83 26.15
CA GLU A 137 -11.01 -14.22 26.59
C GLU A 137 -12.22 -14.90 25.94
N ALA A 138 -12.16 -16.22 25.79
CA ALA A 138 -13.29 -17.01 25.32
C ALA A 138 -14.45 -16.94 26.32
N THR A 139 -15.67 -16.70 25.82
CA THR A 139 -16.86 -16.62 26.67
C THR A 139 -17.51 -17.99 26.90
N GLY A 140 -17.13 -19.01 26.13
CA GLY A 140 -17.77 -20.32 26.11
C GLY A 140 -19.15 -20.30 25.46
N ALA A 141 -19.48 -19.23 24.74
CA ALA A 141 -20.75 -19.08 24.04
C ALA A 141 -20.75 -19.95 22.77
N THR A 142 -21.93 -20.26 22.25
CA THR A 142 -22.04 -20.96 20.95
C THR A 142 -21.48 -20.12 19.79
N VAL A 143 -21.40 -18.80 19.96
CA VAL A 143 -20.83 -17.85 19.01
C VAL A 143 -19.99 -16.83 19.77
N GLU A 144 -18.68 -16.84 19.55
CA GLU A 144 -17.73 -15.92 20.16
C GLU A 144 -17.74 -14.56 19.45
N VAL A 145 -18.79 -13.77 19.73
CA VAL A 145 -18.94 -12.43 19.15
C VAL A 145 -17.80 -11.49 19.58
N GLY A 146 -17.20 -11.73 20.76
CA GLY A 146 -16.03 -11.00 21.24
C GLY A 146 -14.83 -11.16 20.31
N PHE A 147 -14.52 -12.40 19.91
CA PHE A 147 -13.43 -12.72 18.99
C PHE A 147 -13.64 -12.10 17.61
N VAL A 148 -14.84 -12.23 17.06
CA VAL A 148 -15.18 -11.61 15.76
C VAL A 148 -14.99 -10.09 15.81
N LYS A 149 -15.40 -9.43 16.90
CA LYS A 149 -15.19 -7.99 17.07
C LYS A 149 -13.72 -7.61 17.19
N ALA A 150 -12.92 -8.37 17.96
CA ALA A 150 -11.50 -8.15 18.11
C ALA A 150 -10.76 -8.26 16.76
N VAL A 151 -11.01 -9.34 16.02
CA VAL A 151 -10.42 -9.59 14.69
C VAL A 151 -10.82 -8.50 13.70
N LEU A 152 -12.09 -8.10 13.68
CA LEU A 152 -12.55 -7.00 12.82
C LEU A 152 -11.93 -5.65 13.22
N ALA A 153 -11.78 -5.38 14.53
CA ALA A 153 -11.18 -4.14 14.99
C ALA A 153 -9.70 -4.07 14.60
N ASN A 154 -8.94 -5.15 14.77
CA ASN A 154 -7.55 -5.23 14.31
C ASN A 154 -7.45 -5.05 12.79
N ALA A 155 -8.13 -5.91 12.03
CA ALA A 155 -8.03 -5.93 10.57
C ALA A 155 -8.56 -4.63 9.92
N ILE A 156 -9.69 -4.10 10.39
CA ILE A 156 -10.34 -2.96 9.75
C ILE A 156 -9.90 -1.64 10.37
N LEU A 157 -10.04 -1.50 11.69
CA LEU A 157 -9.85 -0.22 12.37
C LEU A 157 -8.37 0.13 12.53
N SER A 158 -7.53 -0.83 12.94
CA SER A 158 -6.09 -0.59 13.11
C SER A 158 -5.31 -0.65 11.80
N GLU A 159 -5.66 -1.56 10.89
CA GLU A 159 -4.81 -1.86 9.74
C GLU A 159 -5.38 -1.31 8.42
N TYR A 160 -6.54 -1.77 7.99
CA TYR A 160 -7.11 -1.44 6.67
C TYR A 160 -7.44 0.05 6.51
N ILE A 161 -8.03 0.72 7.51
CA ILE A 161 -8.39 2.15 7.40
C ILE A 161 -7.14 3.02 7.19
N PRO A 162 -6.11 2.98 8.05
CA PRO A 162 -4.86 3.70 7.79
C PRO A 162 -4.25 3.37 6.43
N PHE A 163 -4.25 2.08 6.07
CA PHE A 163 -3.69 1.60 4.82
C PHE A 163 -4.39 2.20 3.59
N ILE A 164 -5.72 2.09 3.50
CA ILE A 164 -6.46 2.56 2.33
C ILE A 164 -6.47 4.09 2.24
N VAL A 165 -6.46 4.79 3.38
CA VAL A 165 -6.35 6.27 3.41
C VAL A 165 -4.99 6.73 2.90
N LEU A 166 -3.90 6.04 3.26
CA LEU A 166 -2.56 6.34 2.74
C LEU A 166 -2.51 6.12 1.23
N LEU A 167 -2.92 4.94 0.74
CA LEU A 167 -2.90 4.64 -0.69
C LEU A 167 -3.79 5.60 -1.49
N PHE A 168 -5.01 5.86 -1.00
CA PHE A 168 -5.92 6.81 -1.63
C PHE A 168 -5.31 8.21 -1.70
N SER A 169 -4.63 8.64 -0.64
CA SER A 169 -3.97 9.94 -0.58
C SER A 169 -2.82 10.08 -1.57
N LEU A 170 -1.91 9.10 -1.58
CA LEU A 170 -0.79 9.08 -2.52
C LEU A 170 -1.27 8.99 -3.96
N TYR A 171 -2.19 8.07 -4.27
CA TYR A 171 -2.78 7.88 -5.59
C TYR A 171 -3.46 9.15 -6.09
N THR A 172 -4.34 9.74 -5.26
CA THR A 172 -5.10 10.92 -5.65
C THR A 172 -4.19 12.12 -5.84
N ILE A 173 -3.28 12.42 -4.91
CA ILE A 173 -2.40 13.60 -5.04
C ILE A 173 -1.44 13.42 -6.22
N ALA A 174 -0.82 12.24 -6.37
CA ALA A 174 0.07 11.93 -7.48
C ALA A 174 -0.63 12.01 -8.85
N GLY A 175 -1.90 11.61 -8.94
CA GLY A 175 -2.70 11.75 -10.17
C GLY A 175 -2.89 13.20 -10.64
N GLY A 176 -2.66 14.18 -9.77
CA GLY A 176 -2.62 15.60 -10.11
C GLY A 176 -1.27 16.12 -10.63
N ILE A 177 -0.26 15.25 -10.74
CA ILE A 177 1.05 15.56 -11.32
C ILE A 177 1.12 14.93 -12.70
N ARG A 178 1.47 15.71 -13.72
CA ARG A 178 1.72 15.19 -15.07
C ARG A 178 3.10 15.63 -15.54
N ILE A 179 3.87 14.66 -15.99
CA ILE A 179 5.13 14.88 -16.70
C ILE A 179 4.82 14.62 -18.17
N THR A 180 5.01 15.62 -19.01
CA THR A 180 4.85 15.51 -20.47
C THR A 180 6.15 15.81 -21.15
N GLY A 181 6.40 15.22 -22.29
CA GLY A 181 7.61 15.43 -23.07
C GLY A 181 7.92 14.18 -23.85
N ASP A 182 8.90 14.28 -24.71
CA ASP A 182 9.27 13.20 -25.61
C ASP A 182 10.79 13.18 -25.67
N LEU A 183 11.39 12.34 -24.83
CA LEU A 183 12.83 12.18 -24.81
C LEU A 183 13.22 11.12 -25.84
N GLU A 184 14.46 11.15 -26.32
CA GLU A 184 14.95 10.09 -27.20
C GLU A 184 14.83 8.72 -26.49
N ALA A 185 14.16 7.78 -27.15
CA ALA A 185 13.73 6.48 -26.64
C ALA A 185 14.89 5.46 -26.54
N THR A 186 16.05 5.91 -26.04
CA THR A 186 17.23 5.07 -25.90
C THR A 186 17.10 4.12 -24.71
N PRO A 187 17.79 2.96 -24.73
CA PRO A 187 17.86 2.05 -23.59
C PRO A 187 18.31 2.77 -22.30
N THR A 188 19.29 3.66 -22.41
CA THR A 188 19.79 4.44 -21.28
C THR A 188 18.75 5.42 -20.72
N THR A 189 17.99 6.09 -21.59
CA THR A 189 16.89 6.99 -21.17
C THR A 189 15.85 6.22 -20.37
N ASN A 190 15.42 5.06 -20.85
CA ASN A 190 14.43 4.22 -20.17
C ASN A 190 14.96 3.65 -18.84
N THR A 191 16.22 3.19 -18.81
CA THR A 191 16.88 2.76 -17.57
C THR A 191 16.91 3.90 -16.56
N ALA A 192 17.24 5.12 -16.99
CA ALA A 192 17.25 6.30 -16.11
C ALA A 192 15.84 6.63 -15.59
N PHE A 193 14.81 6.55 -16.43
CA PHE A 193 13.41 6.71 -16.01
C PHE A 193 13.02 5.72 -14.91
N MET A 194 13.34 4.44 -15.10
CA MET A 194 13.04 3.40 -14.10
C MET A 194 13.87 3.55 -12.84
N ALA A 195 15.14 3.98 -12.93
CA ALA A 195 15.97 4.25 -11.77
C ALA A 195 15.41 5.41 -10.92
N VAL A 196 15.01 6.51 -11.57
CA VAL A 196 14.31 7.61 -10.90
C VAL A 196 12.99 7.14 -10.31
N GLY A 197 12.25 6.27 -11.02
CA GLY A 197 11.02 5.67 -10.52
C GLY A 197 11.22 4.81 -9.29
N GLY A 198 12.26 3.97 -9.24
CA GLY A 198 12.60 3.16 -8.08
C GLY A 198 12.92 4.04 -6.86
N LEU A 199 13.65 5.14 -7.05
CA LEU A 199 13.92 6.11 -5.99
C LEU A 199 12.64 6.82 -5.51
N LEU A 200 11.80 7.28 -6.45
CA LEU A 200 10.54 7.93 -6.12
C LEU A 200 9.55 6.97 -5.44
N ALA A 201 9.53 5.69 -5.80
CA ALA A 201 8.64 4.70 -5.20
C ALA A 201 8.87 4.57 -3.68
N SER A 202 10.12 4.65 -3.23
CA SER A 202 10.43 4.72 -1.80
C SER A 202 9.92 5.99 -1.12
N LEU A 203 9.83 7.12 -1.83
CA LEU A 203 9.45 8.41 -1.25
C LEU A 203 7.95 8.69 -1.30
N ILE A 204 7.27 8.32 -2.37
CA ILE A 204 5.85 8.66 -2.60
C ILE A 204 4.97 7.42 -2.81
N GLY A 205 5.48 6.24 -2.47
CA GLY A 205 4.82 4.96 -2.69
C GLY A 205 4.97 4.44 -4.13
N THR A 206 5.02 3.13 -4.29
CA THR A 206 5.01 2.46 -5.61
C THR A 206 3.83 2.90 -6.46
N THR A 207 2.65 3.02 -5.85
CA THR A 207 1.41 3.48 -6.52
C THR A 207 1.52 4.93 -7.00
N GLY A 208 2.07 5.83 -6.19
CA GLY A 208 2.26 7.24 -6.53
C GLY A 208 3.31 7.41 -7.64
N ALA A 209 4.45 6.73 -7.51
CA ALA A 209 5.51 6.74 -8.51
C ALA A 209 5.04 6.18 -9.87
N ALA A 210 4.30 5.07 -9.86
CA ALA A 210 3.70 4.49 -11.06
C ALA A 210 2.75 5.48 -11.74
N MET A 211 1.86 6.14 -10.98
CA MET A 211 0.91 7.12 -11.50
C MET A 211 1.60 8.31 -12.19
N VAL A 212 2.75 8.75 -11.67
CA VAL A 212 3.53 9.87 -12.22
C VAL A 212 4.33 9.46 -13.47
N LEU A 213 4.90 8.25 -13.49
CA LEU A 213 5.94 7.88 -14.46
C LEU A 213 5.50 6.93 -15.57
N ILE A 214 4.40 6.19 -15.42
CA ILE A 214 4.00 5.22 -16.46
C ILE A 214 3.66 5.92 -17.78
N ARG A 215 2.96 7.05 -17.72
CA ARG A 215 2.57 7.82 -18.91
C ARG A 215 3.77 8.39 -19.67
N PRO A 216 4.70 9.15 -19.05
CA PRO A 216 5.86 9.66 -19.78
C PRO A 216 6.74 8.53 -20.33
N LEU A 217 6.84 7.39 -19.65
CA LEU A 217 7.55 6.21 -20.19
C LEU A 217 6.89 5.67 -21.46
N LEU A 218 5.55 5.52 -21.45
CA LEU A 218 4.79 5.06 -22.61
C LEU A 218 4.81 6.09 -23.76
N GLU A 219 4.73 7.38 -23.45
CA GLU A 219 4.80 8.47 -24.42
C GLU A 219 6.19 8.49 -25.10
N THR A 220 7.27 8.39 -24.31
CA THR A 220 8.67 8.34 -24.80
C THR A 220 8.96 7.11 -25.67
N ASN A 221 8.26 6.00 -25.46
CA ASN A 221 8.50 4.77 -26.22
C ASN A 221 7.46 4.53 -27.33
N ARG A 222 6.61 5.51 -27.64
CA ARG A 222 5.47 5.33 -28.54
C ARG A 222 5.89 5.01 -29.98
N GLU A 223 7.06 5.48 -30.38
CA GLU A 223 7.66 5.28 -31.71
C GLU A 223 8.34 3.90 -31.82
N ARG A 224 8.66 3.24 -30.70
CA ARG A 224 9.29 1.91 -30.68
C ARG A 224 8.27 0.78 -30.87
N LYS A 225 8.69 -0.29 -31.55
CA LYS A 225 7.84 -1.47 -31.76
C LYS A 225 7.98 -2.52 -30.66
N HIS A 226 9.17 -2.65 -30.06
CA HIS A 226 9.43 -3.61 -29.00
C HIS A 226 9.50 -2.86 -27.67
N VAL A 227 8.35 -2.75 -27.01
CA VAL A 227 8.17 -2.04 -25.73
C VAL A 227 7.57 -2.86 -24.57
N PRO A 228 6.96 -4.05 -24.76
CA PRO A 228 6.38 -4.79 -23.64
C PRO A 228 7.35 -5.05 -22.49
N HIS A 229 8.62 -5.36 -22.80
CA HIS A 229 9.64 -5.60 -21.77
C HIS A 229 9.92 -4.35 -20.94
N THR A 230 9.92 -3.16 -21.53
CA THR A 230 10.07 -1.89 -20.79
C THR A 230 8.96 -1.71 -19.77
N VAL A 231 7.71 -2.05 -20.10
CA VAL A 231 6.59 -1.99 -19.16
C VAL A 231 6.72 -3.05 -18.06
N VAL A 232 7.13 -4.28 -18.40
CA VAL A 232 7.36 -5.35 -17.41
C VAL A 232 8.46 -4.98 -16.43
N PHE A 233 9.60 -4.46 -16.91
CA PHE A 233 10.69 -4.02 -16.04
C PHE A 233 10.31 -2.79 -15.21
N PHE A 234 9.48 -1.89 -15.74
CA PHE A 234 8.91 -0.80 -14.95
C PHE A 234 8.07 -1.34 -13.80
N ILE A 235 7.23 -2.36 -14.04
CA ILE A 235 6.45 -3.02 -13.00
C ILE A 235 7.37 -3.65 -11.94
N PHE A 236 8.44 -4.35 -12.34
CA PHE A 236 9.37 -4.95 -11.38
C PHE A 236 10.13 -3.92 -10.56
N ILE A 237 10.77 -2.94 -11.22
CA ILE A 237 11.64 -1.95 -10.57
C ILE A 237 10.84 -0.92 -9.78
N VAL A 238 9.80 -0.33 -10.38
CA VAL A 238 9.08 0.80 -9.79
C VAL A 238 7.89 0.33 -8.94
N CYS A 239 7.12 -0.64 -9.43
CA CYS A 239 5.87 -1.02 -8.77
C CYS A 239 6.03 -2.10 -7.68
N ASN A 240 7.08 -2.91 -7.73
CA ASN A 240 7.33 -3.98 -6.75
C ASN A 240 8.54 -3.69 -5.87
N CYS A 241 9.74 -3.58 -6.45
CA CYS A 241 10.99 -3.51 -5.69
C CYS A 241 11.38 -2.09 -5.23
N GLY A 242 10.77 -1.06 -5.81
CA GLY A 242 11.18 0.33 -5.60
C GLY A 242 10.83 0.88 -4.21
N GLY A 243 9.76 0.40 -3.59
CA GLY A 243 9.18 0.93 -2.35
C GLY A 243 9.86 0.55 -1.04
N CYS A 244 11.07 -0.03 -1.05
CA CYS A 244 11.62 -0.69 0.14
C CYS A 244 12.20 0.25 1.22
N LEU A 245 12.56 1.50 0.89
CA LEU A 245 13.40 2.31 1.78
C LEU A 245 12.62 3.08 2.86
N LEU A 246 11.31 3.31 2.67
CA LEU A 246 10.44 3.93 3.68
C LEU A 246 9.17 3.08 3.88
N PRO A 247 8.54 3.10 5.07
CA PRO A 247 7.33 2.32 5.32
C PRO A 247 6.16 2.66 4.41
N ILE A 248 6.10 3.87 3.88
CA ILE A 248 5.05 4.31 2.95
C ILE A 248 5.24 3.78 1.53
N GLY A 249 6.40 3.20 1.23
CA GLY A 249 6.78 2.81 -0.11
C GLY A 249 5.94 1.65 -0.64
N ASP A 250 5.60 0.69 0.23
CA ASP A 250 4.76 -0.46 -0.11
C ASP A 250 3.75 -0.82 1.01
N PRO A 251 2.69 -1.58 0.69
CA PRO A 251 1.70 -2.04 1.68
C PRO A 251 2.26 -2.84 2.86
N PRO A 252 3.14 -3.85 2.66
CA PRO A 252 3.59 -4.69 3.77
C PRO A 252 4.49 -3.94 4.76
N LEU A 253 5.37 -3.05 4.30
CA LEU A 253 6.21 -2.23 5.18
C LEU A 253 5.36 -1.23 5.96
N PHE A 254 4.31 -0.67 5.35
CA PHE A 254 3.39 0.20 6.07
C PHE A 254 2.66 -0.56 7.17
N LEU A 255 2.22 -1.80 6.89
CA LEU A 255 1.62 -2.65 7.91
C LEU A 255 2.60 -2.96 9.04
N GLY A 256 3.85 -3.31 8.73
CA GLY A 256 4.89 -3.50 9.75
C GLY A 256 5.07 -2.25 10.62
N TYR A 257 5.04 -1.07 10.01
CA TYR A 257 5.08 0.20 10.74
C TYR A 257 3.87 0.42 11.65
N LEU A 258 2.65 0.07 11.22
CA LEU A 258 1.45 0.08 12.08
C LEU A 258 1.56 -0.91 13.24
N GLN A 259 2.27 -2.02 13.04
CA GLN A 259 2.55 -3.05 14.05
C GLN A 259 3.77 -2.71 14.93
N GLY A 260 4.26 -1.47 14.88
CA GLY A 260 5.29 -0.98 15.81
C GLY A 260 6.73 -1.01 15.28
N VAL A 261 6.98 -1.50 14.06
CA VAL A 261 8.32 -1.39 13.44
C VAL A 261 8.70 0.08 13.29
N SER A 262 9.94 0.45 13.60
CA SER A 262 10.37 1.85 13.53
C SER A 262 10.43 2.40 12.11
N PHE A 263 10.08 3.68 11.94
CA PHE A 263 10.05 4.32 10.63
C PHE A 263 11.39 4.24 9.88
N THR A 264 12.51 4.28 10.60
CA THR A 264 13.86 4.24 10.02
C THR A 264 14.40 2.83 9.82
N TRP A 265 13.72 1.78 10.30
CA TRP A 265 14.19 0.40 10.15
C TRP A 265 14.35 0.01 8.68
N THR A 266 13.41 0.43 7.82
CA THR A 266 13.42 0.15 6.37
C THR A 266 14.62 0.76 5.66
N LEU A 267 15.24 1.83 6.20
CA LEU A 267 16.48 2.39 5.65
C LEU A 267 17.64 1.40 5.75
N GLY A 268 17.56 0.43 6.66
CA GLY A 268 18.52 -0.67 6.76
C GLY A 268 18.49 -1.62 5.57
N LEU A 269 17.39 -1.66 4.80
CA LEU A 269 17.20 -2.53 3.64
C LEU A 269 17.82 -1.95 2.34
N TRP A 270 18.58 -0.86 2.45
CA TRP A 270 19.22 -0.24 1.29
C TRP A 270 20.18 -1.16 0.52
N PRO A 271 20.92 -2.10 1.14
CA PRO A 271 21.80 -3.02 0.40
C PRO A 271 20.99 -3.97 -0.49
N GLU A 272 19.94 -4.58 0.05
CA GLU A 272 19.03 -5.49 -0.66
C GLU A 272 18.29 -4.74 -1.77
N TRP A 273 17.77 -3.56 -1.46
CA TRP A 273 17.11 -2.68 -2.43
C TRP A 273 18.04 -2.32 -3.60
N LEU A 274 19.29 -1.93 -3.30
CA LEU A 274 20.28 -1.56 -4.32
C LEU A 274 20.69 -2.77 -5.16
N PHE A 275 20.88 -3.92 -4.52
CA PHE A 275 21.24 -5.16 -5.20
C PHE A 275 20.14 -5.57 -6.18
N VAL A 276 18.89 -5.67 -5.73
CA VAL A 276 17.77 -6.12 -6.58
C VAL A 276 17.47 -5.10 -7.68
N ASN A 277 17.29 -3.81 -7.35
CA ASN A 277 17.00 -2.81 -8.37
C ASN A 277 18.17 -2.59 -9.32
N GLY A 278 19.42 -2.61 -8.82
CA GLY A 278 20.62 -2.52 -9.64
C GLY A 278 20.75 -3.69 -10.62
N MET A 279 20.48 -4.92 -10.14
CA MET A 279 20.45 -6.11 -10.99
C MET A 279 19.36 -6.01 -12.06
N LEU A 280 18.12 -5.64 -11.69
CA LEU A 280 17.01 -5.50 -12.64
C LEU A 280 17.28 -4.42 -13.69
N LEU A 281 17.82 -3.26 -13.28
CA LEU A 281 18.22 -2.18 -14.19
C LEU A 281 19.33 -2.62 -15.15
N ALA A 282 20.33 -3.37 -14.65
CA ALA A 282 21.40 -3.91 -15.48
C ALA A 282 20.87 -4.93 -16.49
N VAL A 283 20.04 -5.88 -16.06
CA VAL A 283 19.41 -6.87 -16.94
C VAL A 283 18.55 -6.17 -17.99
N TYR A 284 17.73 -5.20 -17.60
CA TYR A 284 16.94 -4.41 -18.53
C TYR A 284 17.82 -3.72 -19.58
N TRP A 285 18.84 -2.98 -19.12
CA TRP A 285 19.69 -2.21 -20.02
C TRP A 285 20.44 -3.13 -21.00
N LEU A 286 21.01 -4.24 -20.52
CA LEU A 286 21.70 -5.23 -21.37
C LEU A 286 20.74 -5.83 -22.40
N MET A 287 19.55 -6.25 -21.97
CA MET A 287 18.56 -6.85 -22.84
C MET A 287 18.03 -5.85 -23.87
N ASP A 288 17.70 -4.64 -23.45
CA ASP A 288 17.20 -3.61 -24.36
C ASP A 288 18.28 -3.16 -25.35
N GLN A 289 19.50 -2.91 -24.89
CA GLN A 289 20.63 -2.46 -25.71
C GLN A 289 21.09 -3.49 -26.74
N TYR A 290 21.19 -4.77 -26.35
CA TYR A 290 21.78 -5.80 -27.22
C TYR A 290 20.74 -6.63 -27.98
N TYR A 291 19.51 -6.72 -27.48
CA TYR A 291 18.47 -7.54 -28.11
C TYR A 291 17.38 -6.71 -28.76
N HIS A 292 16.71 -5.81 -28.05
CA HIS A 292 15.52 -5.14 -28.58
C HIS A 292 15.83 -3.92 -29.44
N TYR A 293 16.66 -3.00 -28.97
CA TYR A 293 16.98 -1.75 -29.65
C TYR A 293 17.59 -1.96 -31.05
N PRO A 294 18.52 -2.91 -31.28
CA PRO A 294 19.06 -3.18 -32.61
C PRO A 294 18.04 -3.75 -33.61
N ARG A 295 16.89 -4.25 -33.12
CA ARG A 295 15.79 -4.79 -33.95
C ARG A 295 14.74 -3.73 -34.28
N GLU A 296 14.88 -2.50 -33.76
CA GLU A 296 14.01 -1.39 -34.14
C GLU A 296 14.26 -0.97 -35.60
N THR A 297 13.23 -0.46 -36.25
CA THR A 297 13.37 -0.02 -37.65
C THR A 297 14.07 1.34 -37.68
N LEU A 298 15.06 1.52 -38.57
CA LEU A 298 15.79 2.79 -38.71
C LEU A 298 14.87 4.01 -38.90
N ARG A 299 13.74 3.84 -39.60
CA ARG A 299 12.71 4.89 -39.79
C ARG A 299 12.05 5.33 -38.50
N ASP A 300 11.88 4.40 -37.55
CA ASP A 300 11.24 4.68 -36.27
C ASP A 300 12.21 5.42 -35.34
N ILE A 301 13.49 5.03 -35.37
CA ILE A 301 14.59 5.73 -34.66
C ILE A 301 14.76 7.16 -35.20
N GLU A 302 14.79 7.34 -36.53
CA GLU A 302 14.93 8.67 -37.12
C GLU A 302 13.73 9.57 -36.80
N ARG A 303 12.52 8.99 -36.75
CA ARG A 303 11.33 9.72 -36.34
C ARG A 303 11.40 10.17 -34.88
N ASP A 304 11.83 9.31 -33.97
CA ASP A 304 12.01 9.62 -32.54
C ASP A 304 12.98 10.80 -32.35
N VAL A 305 14.17 10.73 -32.96
CA VAL A 305 15.19 11.79 -32.89
C VAL A 305 14.68 13.14 -33.40
N THR A 306 13.78 13.14 -34.39
CA THR A 306 13.22 14.39 -34.95
C THR A 306 12.06 14.98 -34.15
N GLN A 307 11.41 14.20 -33.28
CA GLN A 307 10.20 14.61 -32.55
C GLN A 307 10.44 14.96 -31.08
N ILE A 308 11.71 14.99 -30.62
CA ILE A 308 12.11 15.28 -29.24
C ILE A 308 11.48 16.58 -28.71
N ARG A 309 10.82 16.48 -27.56
CA ARG A 309 10.25 17.58 -26.79
C ARG A 309 10.79 17.59 -25.37
N ARG A 310 11.19 18.78 -24.90
CA ARG A 310 11.64 18.96 -23.51
C ARG A 310 10.57 18.50 -22.52
N LEU A 311 11.01 17.90 -21.42
CA LEU A 311 10.15 17.56 -20.30
C LEU A 311 9.51 18.84 -19.73
N GLN A 312 8.20 18.79 -19.55
CA GLN A 312 7.36 19.80 -18.94
C GLN A 312 6.63 19.17 -17.75
N PHE A 313 6.72 19.83 -16.61
CA PHE A 313 6.10 19.38 -15.37
C PHE A 313 4.86 20.24 -15.11
N SER A 314 3.72 19.59 -14.87
CA SER A 314 2.47 20.26 -14.53
C SER A 314 1.89 19.73 -13.22
N GLY A 315 1.34 20.62 -12.40
CA GLY A 315 0.74 20.28 -11.11
C GLY A 315 1.73 19.99 -9.97
N ILE A 316 3.04 19.90 -10.23
CA ILE A 316 4.06 19.55 -9.23
C ILE A 316 4.19 20.56 -8.08
N ALA A 317 3.97 21.85 -8.32
CA ALA A 317 4.14 22.88 -7.29
C ALA A 317 3.21 22.67 -6.08
N ILE A 318 1.94 22.34 -6.35
CA ILE A 318 0.94 22.05 -5.32
C ILE A 318 1.04 20.57 -4.92
N ASN A 319 0.88 19.65 -5.87
CA ASN A 319 0.75 18.25 -5.52
C ASN A 319 2.06 17.63 -5.03
N GLY A 320 3.22 18.11 -5.50
CA GLY A 320 4.53 17.65 -4.99
C GLY A 320 4.78 18.05 -3.54
N THR A 321 4.39 19.27 -3.15
CA THR A 321 4.48 19.70 -1.74
C THR A 321 3.51 18.92 -0.86
N LEU A 322 2.28 18.68 -1.33
CA LEU A 322 1.30 17.86 -0.63
C LEU A 322 1.76 16.40 -0.46
N LEU A 323 2.40 15.79 -1.48
CA LEU A 323 2.97 14.44 -1.35
C LEU A 323 4.03 14.39 -0.24
N ILE A 324 4.95 15.36 -0.20
CA ILE A 324 5.94 15.44 0.88
C ILE A 324 5.24 15.60 2.23
N SER A 325 4.17 16.40 2.31
CA SER A 325 3.37 16.53 3.54
C SER A 325 2.72 15.21 3.98
N ILE A 326 2.32 14.33 3.06
CA ILE A 326 1.84 12.98 3.40
C ILE A 326 2.95 12.16 4.07
N VAL A 327 4.17 12.18 3.50
CA VAL A 327 5.33 11.47 4.08
C VAL A 327 5.60 11.94 5.51
N LEU A 328 5.63 13.27 5.71
CA LEU A 328 5.86 13.87 7.03
C LEU A 328 4.71 13.54 7.99
N ALA A 329 3.46 13.57 7.53
CA ALA A 329 2.31 13.17 8.35
C ALA A 329 2.44 11.71 8.83
N VAL A 330 2.88 10.79 7.96
CA VAL A 330 3.12 9.40 8.37
C VAL A 330 4.25 9.29 9.38
N ALA A 331 5.37 9.99 9.15
CA ALA A 331 6.54 9.90 10.01
C ALA A 331 6.34 10.51 11.41
N PHE A 332 5.53 11.57 11.53
CA PHE A 332 5.42 12.35 12.77
C PHE A 332 4.08 12.21 13.50
N LEU A 333 3.02 11.72 12.85
CA LEU A 333 1.68 11.61 13.46
C LEU A 333 1.31 10.18 13.85
N ASP A 334 2.28 9.45 14.41
CA ASP A 334 2.07 8.11 14.96
C ASP A 334 1.41 8.18 16.35
N PRO A 335 0.19 7.66 16.56
CA PRO A 335 -0.44 7.72 17.87
C PRO A 335 0.30 6.89 18.95
N SER A 336 1.04 5.85 18.55
CA SER A 336 1.78 4.98 19.48
C SER A 336 3.03 5.65 20.05
N ARG A 337 3.55 6.71 19.40
CA ARG A 337 4.82 7.36 19.75
C ARG A 337 4.62 8.81 20.10
N ALA A 338 5.33 9.28 21.12
CA ALA A 338 5.36 10.71 21.41
C ALA A 338 6.07 11.46 20.28
N VAL A 339 5.57 12.65 19.93
CA VAL A 339 6.23 13.50 18.94
C VAL A 339 7.61 13.91 19.48
N ALA A 340 8.64 13.76 18.64
CA ALA A 340 10.04 13.99 19.01
C ALA A 340 10.24 15.30 19.80
N GLY A 341 10.79 15.19 21.01
CA GLY A 341 11.02 16.32 21.91
C GLY A 341 9.80 16.77 22.74
N THR A 342 8.70 16.02 22.72
CA THR A 342 7.48 16.29 23.50
C THR A 342 6.94 15.00 24.15
N ASN A 343 6.08 15.12 25.15
CA ASN A 343 5.30 14.00 25.72
C ASN A 343 3.90 13.87 25.09
N TRP A 344 3.65 14.60 24.00
CA TRP A 344 2.35 14.63 23.37
C TRP A 344 2.26 13.52 22.32
N HIS A 345 1.21 12.71 22.41
CA HIS A 345 0.88 11.69 21.43
C HIS A 345 -0.17 12.21 20.45
N PRO A 346 0.05 12.05 19.13
CA PRO A 346 -0.98 12.27 18.12
C PRO A 346 -2.25 11.48 18.42
N TRP A 347 -3.41 12.07 18.14
CA TRP A 347 -4.67 11.37 18.38
C TRP A 347 -4.92 10.27 17.36
N ILE A 348 -5.60 9.19 17.78
CA ILE A 348 -6.05 8.13 16.88
C ILE A 348 -6.85 8.71 15.71
N TYR A 349 -6.48 8.32 14.50
CA TYR A 349 -6.96 8.83 13.20
C TYR A 349 -6.61 10.29 12.85
N PHE A 350 -5.76 10.96 13.63
CA PHE A 350 -5.33 12.32 13.29
C PHE A 350 -4.46 12.36 12.04
N ARG A 351 -3.56 11.39 11.87
CA ARG A 351 -2.75 11.21 10.66
C ARG A 351 -3.65 11.07 9.43
N GLU A 352 -4.63 10.18 9.50
CA GLU A 352 -5.57 9.89 8.42
C GLU A 352 -6.42 11.12 8.10
N ALA A 353 -6.89 11.85 9.10
CA ALA A 353 -7.61 13.11 8.91
C ALA A 353 -6.74 14.18 8.20
N VAL A 354 -5.46 14.30 8.57
CA VAL A 354 -4.51 15.19 7.89
C VAL A 354 -4.32 14.76 6.43
N GLN A 355 -4.14 13.46 6.17
CA GLN A 355 -3.99 12.93 4.82
C GLN A 355 -5.22 13.20 3.94
N LEU A 356 -6.43 12.92 4.43
CA LEU A 356 -7.68 13.23 3.72
C LEU A 356 -7.87 14.74 3.51
N GLY A 357 -7.44 15.57 4.46
CA GLY A 357 -7.40 17.03 4.33
C GLY A 357 -6.47 17.49 3.21
N LEU A 358 -5.29 16.89 3.09
CA LEU A 358 -4.34 17.17 2.00
C LEU A 358 -4.90 16.72 0.64
N VAL A 359 -5.67 15.62 0.59
CA VAL A 359 -6.39 15.23 -0.63
C VAL A 359 -7.46 16.26 -0.99
N ALA A 360 -8.29 16.69 -0.04
CA ALA A 360 -9.28 17.71 -0.28
C ALA A 360 -8.63 19.01 -0.80
N LEU A 361 -7.49 19.39 -0.24
CA LEU A 361 -6.71 20.55 -0.69
C LEU A 361 -6.18 20.38 -2.12
N SER A 362 -5.70 19.18 -2.48
CA SER A 362 -5.27 18.84 -3.84
C SER A 362 -6.41 18.94 -4.85
N LEU A 363 -7.62 18.50 -4.49
CA LEU A 363 -8.80 18.56 -5.35
C LEU A 363 -9.35 19.98 -5.49
N LEU A 364 -9.26 20.80 -4.44
CA LEU A 364 -9.74 22.18 -4.43
C LEU A 364 -8.78 23.17 -5.10
N LEU A 365 -7.48 23.09 -4.81
CA LEU A 365 -6.48 24.05 -5.27
C LEU A 365 -5.67 23.58 -6.49
N GLY A 366 -5.59 22.27 -6.71
CA GLY A 366 -4.77 21.70 -7.77
C GLY A 366 -5.33 22.01 -9.18
N PRO A 367 -4.45 22.18 -10.20
CA PRO A 367 -4.92 22.37 -11.56
C PRO A 367 -5.66 21.12 -12.06
N LYS A 368 -6.85 21.30 -12.63
CA LYS A 368 -7.68 20.20 -13.16
C LYS A 368 -7.10 19.56 -14.43
N LYS A 369 -6.32 20.32 -15.20
CA LYS A 369 -5.78 19.89 -16.50
C LYS A 369 -4.89 18.64 -16.40
N PRO A 370 -3.86 18.58 -15.52
CA PRO A 370 -3.05 17.37 -15.32
C PRO A 370 -3.87 16.11 -15.03
N ARG A 371 -4.86 16.19 -14.13
CA ARG A 371 -5.71 15.04 -13.77
C ARG A 371 -6.49 14.49 -14.96
N ARG A 372 -7.08 15.39 -15.75
CA ARG A 372 -7.85 15.02 -16.95
C ARG A 372 -6.95 14.38 -18.01
N GLU A 373 -5.78 14.96 -18.25
CA GLU A 373 -4.81 14.42 -19.22
C GLU A 373 -4.15 13.11 -18.75
N ASN A 374 -4.07 12.91 -17.45
CA ASN A 374 -3.70 11.64 -16.83
C ASN A 374 -4.83 10.60 -16.85
N GLY A 375 -6.01 10.92 -17.39
CA GLY A 375 -7.17 10.02 -17.39
C GLY A 375 -7.52 9.52 -15.98
N PHE A 376 -7.31 10.35 -14.96
CA PHE A 376 -7.50 9.96 -13.57
C PHE A 376 -8.95 9.55 -13.31
N ASN A 377 -9.13 8.39 -12.69
CA ASN A 377 -10.40 7.86 -12.21
C ASN A 377 -10.19 7.22 -10.84
N TYR A 378 -11.28 6.82 -10.17
CA TYR A 378 -11.20 6.17 -8.86
C TYR A 378 -11.29 4.64 -8.95
N ASP A 379 -11.37 4.06 -10.15
CA ASP A 379 -11.63 2.64 -10.33
C ASP A 379 -10.49 1.78 -9.77
N ALA A 380 -9.25 2.20 -10.00
CA ALA A 380 -8.07 1.49 -9.49
C ALA A 380 -8.02 1.46 -7.96
N ILE A 381 -8.34 2.56 -7.28
CA ILE A 381 -8.32 2.59 -5.82
C ILE A 381 -9.54 1.88 -5.21
N ILE A 382 -10.69 1.90 -5.90
CA ILE A 382 -11.87 1.12 -5.51
C ILE A 382 -11.59 -0.39 -5.63
N GLU A 383 -10.90 -0.83 -6.67
CA GLU A 383 -10.45 -2.21 -6.83
C GLU A 383 -9.57 -2.65 -5.66
N VAL A 384 -8.56 -1.84 -5.32
CA VAL A 384 -7.67 -2.09 -4.18
C VAL A 384 -8.50 -2.16 -2.88
N ALA A 385 -9.38 -1.20 -2.63
CA ALA A 385 -10.25 -1.20 -1.44
C ALA A 385 -11.11 -2.47 -1.34
N ALA A 386 -11.73 -2.88 -2.46
CA ALA A 386 -12.61 -4.05 -2.53
C ALA A 386 -11.89 -5.37 -2.21
N LEU A 387 -10.66 -5.53 -2.68
CA LEU A 387 -9.86 -6.75 -2.41
C LEU A 387 -9.22 -6.71 -1.02
N PHE A 388 -8.61 -5.58 -0.65
CA PHE A 388 -7.79 -5.50 0.55
C PHE A 388 -8.60 -5.68 1.83
N ILE A 389 -9.85 -5.23 1.89
CA ILE A 389 -10.70 -5.49 3.08
C ILE A 389 -10.80 -6.98 3.40
N GLY A 390 -10.89 -7.85 2.39
CA GLY A 390 -10.88 -9.30 2.60
C GLY A 390 -9.49 -9.84 2.92
N ILE A 391 -8.45 -9.31 2.29
CA ILE A 391 -7.04 -9.67 2.55
C ILE A 391 -6.70 -9.44 4.03
N PHE A 392 -6.99 -8.25 4.57
CA PHE A 392 -6.70 -7.90 5.96
C PHE A 392 -7.41 -8.84 6.94
N ILE A 393 -8.68 -9.17 6.70
CA ILE A 393 -9.42 -10.10 7.57
C ILE A 393 -8.85 -11.52 7.46
N CYS A 394 -8.59 -12.00 6.24
CA CYS A 394 -8.09 -13.36 6.03
C CYS A 394 -6.66 -13.55 6.54
N MET A 395 -5.87 -12.48 6.64
CA MET A 395 -4.47 -12.53 7.08
C MET A 395 -4.32 -12.66 8.60
N GLN A 396 -5.35 -12.32 9.39
CA GLN A 396 -5.28 -12.33 10.87
C GLN A 396 -4.77 -13.68 11.46
N PRO A 397 -5.24 -14.86 11.02
CA PRO A 397 -4.68 -16.13 11.48
C PRO A 397 -3.19 -16.29 11.15
N ALA A 398 -2.76 -15.84 9.96
CA ALA A 398 -1.36 -15.91 9.55
C ALA A 398 -0.47 -15.00 10.43
N LEU A 399 -0.94 -13.81 10.77
CA LEU A 399 -0.24 -12.91 11.70
C LEU A 399 -0.13 -13.51 13.10
N GLN A 400 -1.19 -14.12 13.62
CA GLN A 400 -1.16 -14.78 14.94
C GLN A 400 -0.19 -15.97 14.96
N ILE A 401 -0.20 -16.80 13.91
CA ILE A 401 0.76 -17.90 13.74
C ILE A 401 2.19 -17.38 13.70
N LEU A 402 2.43 -16.29 12.94
CA LEU A 402 3.75 -15.70 12.80
C LEU A 402 4.23 -15.05 14.11
N ASN A 403 3.33 -14.41 14.87
CA ASN A 403 3.65 -13.84 16.18
C ASN A 403 4.06 -14.96 17.15
N ALA A 404 3.26 -16.02 17.27
CA ALA A 404 3.54 -17.12 18.19
C ALA A 404 4.76 -17.97 17.80
N ASN A 405 5.00 -18.19 16.50
CA ASN A 405 6.01 -19.14 16.02
C ASN A 405 7.22 -18.48 15.32
N GLY A 406 7.23 -17.17 15.11
CA GLY A 406 8.24 -16.51 14.27
C GLY A 406 9.67 -16.77 14.73
N ALA A 407 9.95 -16.59 16.03
CA ALA A 407 11.26 -16.87 16.61
C ALA A 407 11.66 -18.34 16.47
N TYR A 408 10.73 -19.25 16.76
CA TYR A 408 10.93 -20.69 16.60
C TYR A 408 11.22 -21.08 15.14
N LEU A 409 10.51 -20.50 14.17
CA LEU A 409 10.72 -20.80 12.75
C LEU A 409 12.11 -20.36 12.28
N VAL A 410 12.60 -19.20 12.72
CA VAL A 410 13.94 -18.71 12.37
C VAL A 410 15.02 -19.58 13.01
N GLU A 411 14.88 -19.92 14.29
CA GLU A 411 15.86 -20.71 15.04
C GLU A 411 15.89 -22.18 14.59
N ARG A 412 14.73 -22.83 14.48
CA ARG A 412 14.64 -24.25 14.13
C ARG A 412 15.17 -24.56 12.74
N PHE A 413 14.93 -23.68 11.78
CA PHE A 413 15.32 -23.90 10.38
C PHE A 413 16.65 -23.23 10.01
N ASP A 414 17.31 -22.57 10.97
CA ASP A 414 18.55 -21.81 10.75
C ASP A 414 18.39 -20.93 9.49
N MET A 415 17.31 -20.14 9.45
CA MET A 415 16.94 -19.34 8.28
C MET A 415 17.88 -18.15 8.12
N GLY A 416 19.08 -18.38 7.59
CA GLY A 416 19.92 -17.31 7.07
C GLY A 416 19.21 -16.53 5.94
N PRO A 417 19.67 -15.32 5.59
CA PRO A 417 18.95 -14.40 4.69
C PRO A 417 18.52 -15.02 3.35
N GLY A 418 19.37 -15.85 2.75
CA GLY A 418 19.07 -16.54 1.49
C GLY A 418 18.01 -17.64 1.62
N LYS A 419 18.01 -18.40 2.74
CA LYS A 419 16.98 -19.43 2.98
C LYS A 419 15.63 -18.78 3.26
N PHE A 420 15.64 -17.69 4.01
CA PHE A 420 14.43 -16.92 4.30
C PHE A 420 13.82 -16.37 3.01
N PHE A 421 14.61 -15.70 2.15
CA PHE A 421 14.18 -15.19 0.85
C PHE A 421 13.47 -16.25 0.00
N TRP A 422 14.10 -17.42 -0.22
CA TRP A 422 13.50 -18.50 -1.01
C TRP A 422 12.30 -19.17 -0.34
N ALA A 423 12.23 -19.18 0.99
CA ALA A 423 11.11 -19.76 1.73
C ALA A 423 9.87 -18.85 1.69
N THR A 424 10.06 -17.53 1.72
CA THR A 424 8.97 -16.55 1.69
C THR A 424 8.49 -16.20 0.29
N GLY A 425 9.27 -16.54 -0.75
CA GLY A 425 8.93 -16.32 -2.16
C GLY A 425 9.92 -15.39 -2.86
#